data_AF-A0A2X4SY68-F1
#
_entry.id   AF-A0A2X4SY68-F1
#
_cell.length_a   1.000
_cell.length_b   1.000
_cell.length_c   1.000
_cell.angle_alpha   90.00
_cell.angle_beta   90.00
_cell.angle_gamma   90.00
#
_symmetry.space_group_name_H-M   'P 1'
#
loop_
_entity.id
_entity.type
_entity.pdbx_description
1 polymer ?
#
loop_
_entity_poly.entity_id
_entity_poly.type
_entity_poly.pdbx_seq_one_letter_code
_entity_poly.pdbx_strand_id
1 'polypeptide(L)'
;MQDLEEEGYLVGLAHEKFVERLAHYYCEINVLHPFRLGSGLAQRIFFEQLALHAGYALSWRGIAVEKWNQANQSGAMGDLSALQAIFQKAISEAREN
;
A
#
# COMPACT_ATOMS: atom_id res chain seq x y z
N MET A 1 -6.35 -8.59 9.23
CA MET A 1 -4.88 -8.59 9.35
C MET A 1 -4.31 -9.99 9.57
N GLN A 2 -5.09 -10.96 10.07
CA GLN A 2 -4.64 -12.36 10.12
C GLN A 2 -4.11 -12.86 8.76
N ASP A 3 -4.83 -12.60 7.67
CA ASP A 3 -4.40 -12.97 6.32
C ASP A 3 -3.03 -12.38 5.93
N LEU A 4 -2.72 -11.16 6.37
CA LEU A 4 -1.42 -10.52 6.08
C LEU A 4 -0.27 -11.23 6.81
N GLU A 5 -0.53 -11.69 8.03
CA GLU A 5 0.42 -12.48 8.82
C GLU A 5 0.60 -13.88 8.21
N GLU A 6 -0.49 -14.51 7.76
CA GLU A 6 -0.46 -15.79 7.05
C GLU A 6 0.29 -15.69 5.70
N GLU A 7 0.25 -14.53 5.04
CA GLU A 7 1.06 -14.20 3.85
C GLU A 7 2.50 -13.78 4.17
N GLY A 8 2.96 -13.96 5.41
CA GLY A 8 4.34 -13.69 5.81
C GLY A 8 4.73 -12.22 5.67
N TYR A 9 3.77 -11.30 5.90
CA TYR A 9 3.96 -9.85 5.76
C TYR A 9 4.51 -9.42 4.39
N LEU A 10 4.16 -10.17 3.34
CA LEU A 10 4.53 -9.93 1.94
C LEU A 10 6.03 -10.08 1.64
N VAL A 11 6.80 -10.69 2.54
CA VAL A 11 8.23 -10.92 2.36
C VAL A 11 8.48 -11.96 1.25
N GLY A 12 9.48 -11.71 0.41
CA GLY A 12 9.92 -12.64 -0.64
C GLY A 12 9.02 -12.68 -1.88
N LEU A 13 8.03 -11.79 -1.99
CA LEU A 13 7.21 -11.64 -3.19
C LEU A 13 7.96 -10.88 -4.28
N ALA A 14 7.78 -11.30 -5.54
CA ALA A 14 8.19 -10.50 -6.70
C ALA A 14 7.43 -9.18 -6.76
N HIS A 15 8.04 -8.14 -7.35
CA HIS A 15 7.55 -6.75 -7.32
C HIS A 15 6.07 -6.62 -7.71
N GLU A 16 5.65 -7.24 -8.81
CA GLU A 16 4.26 -7.20 -9.28
C GLU A 16 3.28 -7.78 -8.25
N LYS A 17 3.65 -8.91 -7.64
CA LYS A 17 2.80 -9.56 -6.62
C LYS A 17 2.79 -8.78 -5.32
N PHE A 18 3.92 -8.19 -4.94
CA PHE A 18 4.02 -7.30 -3.79
C PHE A 18 3.11 -6.07 -3.96
N VAL A 19 3.14 -5.41 -5.11
CA VAL A 19 2.27 -4.27 -5.45
C VAL A 19 0.79 -4.67 -5.36
N GLU A 20 0.43 -5.82 -5.94
CA GLU A 20 -0.94 -6.34 -5.93
C GLU A 20 -1.46 -6.53 -4.49
N ARG A 21 -0.70 -7.24 -3.65
CA ARG A 21 -1.10 -7.53 -2.27
C ARG A 21 -1.06 -6.29 -1.38
N LEU A 22 -0.05 -5.44 -1.51
CA LEU A 22 0.02 -4.18 -0.76
C LEU A 22 -1.17 -3.28 -1.09
N ALA A 23 -1.56 -3.15 -2.35
CA ALA A 23 -2.72 -2.35 -2.75
C ALA A 23 -4.03 -2.89 -2.13
N HIS A 24 -4.18 -4.21 -2.07
CA HIS A 24 -5.31 -4.86 -1.42
C HIS A 24 -5.38 -4.51 0.08
N TYR A 25 -4.32 -4.76 0.84
CA TYR A 25 -4.32 -4.46 2.29
C TYR A 25 -4.41 -2.96 2.57
N TYR A 26 -3.84 -2.12 1.71
CA TYR A 26 -3.96 -0.67 1.82
C TYR A 26 -5.43 -0.24 1.70
N CYS A 27 -6.14 -0.77 0.71
CA CYS A 27 -7.56 -0.48 0.51
C CYS A 27 -8.40 -0.93 1.72
N GLU A 28 -8.20 -2.16 2.20
CA GLU A 28 -8.93 -2.71 3.36
C GLU A 28 -8.77 -1.83 4.61
N ILE A 29 -7.52 -1.44 4.95
CA ILE A 29 -7.25 -0.58 6.11
C ILE A 29 -7.84 0.83 5.91
N ASN A 30 -7.81 1.35 4.69
CA ASN A 30 -8.35 2.67 4.38
C ASN A 30 -9.88 2.71 4.60
N VAL A 31 -10.59 1.65 4.22
CA VAL A 31 -12.03 1.49 4.42
C VAL A 31 -12.37 1.30 5.91
N LEU A 32 -11.57 0.52 6.63
CA LEU A 32 -11.76 0.29 8.08
C LEU A 32 -11.67 1.59 8.89
N HIS A 33 -10.81 2.52 8.47
CA HIS A 33 -10.60 3.83 9.10
C HIS A 33 -10.51 3.75 10.66
N PRO A 34 -9.47 3.08 11.20
CA PRO A 34 -9.48 2.58 12.58
C PRO A 34 -9.34 3.65 13.68
N PHE A 35 -8.91 4.87 13.34
CA PHE A 35 -8.73 5.95 14.31
C PHE A 35 -9.70 7.10 14.07
N ARG A 36 -10.04 7.82 15.15
CA ARG A 36 -10.88 9.03 15.06
C ARG A 36 -10.18 10.15 14.28
N LEU A 37 -8.87 10.30 14.46
CA LEU A 37 -8.02 11.26 13.77
C LEU A 37 -6.68 10.57 13.45
N GLY A 38 -6.11 10.89 12.29
CA GLY A 38 -4.76 10.42 11.92
C GLY A 38 -4.68 9.06 11.23
N SER A 39 -5.80 8.45 10.83
CA SER A 39 -5.82 7.15 10.12
C SER A 39 -4.88 7.13 8.91
N GLY A 40 -4.95 8.15 8.04
CA GLY A 40 -4.10 8.22 6.87
C GLY A 40 -2.60 8.30 7.18
N LEU A 41 -2.20 9.00 8.25
CA LEU A 41 -0.78 9.13 8.62
C LEU A 41 -0.25 7.80 9.18
N ALA A 42 -0.98 7.20 10.12
CA ALA A 42 -0.60 5.92 10.70
C ALA A 42 -0.55 4.81 9.65
N GLN A 43 -1.51 4.81 8.72
CA GLN A 43 -1.56 3.85 7.62
C GLN A 43 -0.34 3.98 6.69
N ARG A 44 0.03 5.20 6.27
CA ARG A 44 1.19 5.40 5.38
C ARG A 44 2.48 4.90 6.03
N ILE A 45 2.72 5.26 7.29
CA ILE A 45 3.90 4.81 8.04
C ILE A 45 3.92 3.30 8.18
N PHE A 46 2.77 2.67 8.46
CA PHE A 46 2.68 1.21 8.53
C PHE A 46 3.12 0.54 7.23
N PHE A 47 2.60 1.00 6.08
CA PHE A 47 2.95 0.41 4.78
C PHE A 47 4.36 0.76 4.30
N GLU A 48 4.92 1.89 4.72
CA GLU A 48 6.34 2.20 4.51
C GLU A 48 7.23 1.18 5.22
N GLN A 49 6.96 0.89 6.50
CA GLN A 49 7.73 -0.10 7.26
C GLN A 49 7.55 -1.50 6.71
N LEU A 50 6.32 -1.88 6.37
CA LEU A 50 6.02 -3.17 5.77
C LEU A 50 6.79 -3.36 4.46
N ALA A 51 6.79 -2.35 3.59
CA ALA A 51 7.54 -2.39 2.35
C ALA A 51 9.05 -2.55 2.59
N LEU A 52 9.61 -1.77 3.52
CA LEU A 52 11.04 -1.85 3.86
C LEU A 52 11.43 -3.24 4.36
N HIS A 53 10.62 -3.85 5.22
CA HIS A 53 10.86 -5.22 5.70
C HIS A 53 10.70 -6.29 4.60
N ALA A 54 9.91 -6.02 3.57
CA ALA A 54 9.74 -6.89 2.41
C ALA A 54 10.81 -6.67 1.31
N GLY A 55 11.79 -5.79 1.52
CA GLY A 55 12.85 -5.49 0.54
C GLY A 55 12.50 -4.38 -0.45
N TYR A 56 11.44 -3.60 -0.20
CA TYR A 56 10.99 -2.52 -1.07
C TYR A 56 11.01 -1.16 -0.37
N ALA A 57 11.12 -0.08 -1.15
CA ALA A 57 10.93 1.29 -0.70
C ALA A 57 9.65 1.87 -1.30
N LEU A 58 8.81 2.48 -0.46
CA LEU A 58 7.59 3.17 -0.86
C LEU A 58 7.79 4.69 -0.81
N SER A 59 7.58 5.36 -1.95
CA SER A 59 7.72 6.81 -2.07
C SER A 59 6.40 7.47 -2.48
N TRP A 60 5.94 8.43 -1.68
CA TRP A 60 4.74 9.22 -1.98
C TRP A 60 5.00 10.42 -2.91
N ARG A 61 6.27 10.63 -3.31
CA ARG A 61 6.66 11.81 -4.10
C ARG A 61 5.99 11.79 -5.47
N GLY A 62 5.35 12.90 -5.83
CA GLY A 62 4.75 13.08 -7.16
C GLY A 62 3.38 12.41 -7.33
N ILE A 63 2.81 11.84 -6.27
CA ILE A 63 1.43 11.32 -6.29
C ILE A 63 0.48 12.50 -6.05
N ALA A 64 -0.32 12.83 -7.06
CA ALA A 64 -1.34 13.87 -6.97
C ALA A 64 -2.47 13.43 -6.00
N VAL A 65 -2.88 14.34 -5.12
CA VAL A 65 -3.88 14.07 -4.08
C VAL A 65 -5.22 13.65 -4.69
N GLU A 66 -5.62 14.27 -5.79
CA GLU A 66 -6.87 13.99 -6.49
C GLU A 66 -6.88 12.58 -7.06
N LYS A 67 -5.77 12.17 -7.69
CA LYS A 67 -5.60 10.81 -8.23
C LYS A 67 -5.59 9.77 -7.13
N TRP A 68 -4.94 10.08 -6.01
CA TRP A 68 -4.91 9.24 -4.82
C TRP A 68 -6.30 9.02 -4.23
N ASN A 69 -7.07 10.09 -4.07
CA ASN A 69 -8.42 10.03 -3.53
C ASN A 69 -9.35 9.23 -4.44
N GLN A 70 -9.29 9.47 -5.76
CA GLN A 70 -10.09 8.74 -6.73
C GLN A 70 -9.75 7.24 -6.72
N ALA A 71 -8.46 6.89 -6.69
CA ALA A 71 -8.04 5.49 -6.65
C ALA A 71 -8.50 4.76 -5.38
N ASN A 72 -8.46 5.43 -4.22
CA ASN A 72 -8.99 4.85 -2.97
C ASN A 72 -10.52 4.69 -3.00
N GLN A 73 -11.23 5.65 -3.60
CA GLN A 73 -12.68 5.55 -3.77
C GLN A 73 -13.07 4.38 -4.69
N SER A 74 -12.39 4.23 -5.84
CA SER A 74 -12.57 3.09 -6.74
C SER A 74 -12.25 1.77 -6.05
N GLY A 75 -11.15 1.72 -5.28
CA GLY A 75 -10.76 0.54 -4.51
C GLY A 75 -11.82 0.12 -3.50
N ALA A 76 -12.38 1.08 -2.76
CA ALA A 76 -13.48 0.82 -1.83
C ALA A 76 -14.76 0.29 -2.51
N MET A 77 -14.90 0.53 -3.82
CA MET A 77 -16.00 0.02 -4.66
C MET A 77 -15.63 -1.28 -5.39
N GLY A 78 -14.45 -1.86 -5.12
CA GLY A 78 -14.01 -3.15 -5.65
C GLY A 78 -13.03 -3.08 -6.83
N ASP A 79 -12.67 -1.89 -7.33
CA ASP A 79 -11.71 -1.73 -8.42
C ASP A 79 -10.36 -1.19 -7.92
N LEU A 80 -9.39 -2.10 -7.73
CA LEU A 80 -8.04 -1.78 -7.28
C LEU A 80 -7.10 -1.33 -8.41
N SER A 81 -7.52 -1.34 -9.67
CA SER A 81 -6.63 -1.16 -10.82
C SER A 81 -5.88 0.18 -10.77
N ALA A 82 -6.58 1.26 -10.42
CA ALA A 82 -5.98 2.58 -10.27
C ALA A 82 -5.00 2.66 -9.10
N LEU A 83 -5.32 2.01 -7.98
CA LEU A 83 -4.48 1.99 -6.78
C LEU A 83 -3.21 1.18 -7.01
N GLN A 84 -3.31 0.02 -7.66
CA GLN A 84 -2.18 -0.79 -8.11
C GLN A 84 -1.28 0.00 -9.07
N ALA A 85 -1.85 0.73 -10.04
CA ALA A 85 -1.06 1.55 -10.97
C ALA A 85 -0.29 2.69 -10.28
N ILE A 86 -0.82 3.24 -9.17
CA ILE A 86 -0.10 4.20 -8.33
C ILE A 86 1.05 3.49 -7.62
N PHE A 87 0.77 2.37 -6.95
CA PHE A 87 1.78 1.63 -6.19
C PHE A 87 2.90 1.05 -7.07
N GLN A 88 2.58 0.63 -8.30
CA GLN A 88 3.57 0.18 -9.28
C GLN A 88 4.64 1.24 -9.57
N LYS A 89 4.28 2.53 -9.49
CA LYS A 89 5.19 3.66 -9.69
C LYS A 89 5.86 4.13 -8.39
N ALA A 90 5.17 3.95 -7.28
CA ALA A 90 5.60 4.41 -5.96
C ALA A 90 6.58 3.45 -5.27
N ILE A 91 6.54 2.17 -5.65
CA ILE A 91 7.32 1.09 -5.03
C ILE A 91 8.51 0.74 -5.92
N SER A 92 9.68 0.69 -5.30
CA SER A 92 10.95 0.27 -5.93
C SER A 92 11.70 -0.67 -5.01
N GLU A 93 12.69 -1.42 -5.52
CA GLU A 93 13.62 -2.20 -4.68
C GLU A 93 14.27 -1.30 -3.62
N ALA A 94 14.34 -1.79 -2.38
CA ALA A 94 15.11 -1.13 -1.34
C ALA A 94 16.60 -1.27 -1.69
N ARG A 95 17.27 -0.15 -1.96
CA ARG A 95 18.72 -0.18 -2.19
C ARG A 95 19.41 -0.40 -0.85
N GLU A 96 20.20 -1.46 -0.74
CA GLU A 96 21.27 -1.53 0.25
C GLU A 96 22.29 -0.45 -0.11
N ASN A 97 22.52 0.50 0.81
CA ASN A 97 23.67 1.40 0.75
C ASN A 97 24.86 0.73 1.42
#